data_AF-A0A7V3U5K0-F1
#
_entry.id   AF-A0A7V3U5K0-F1
#
_cell.length_a   1.000
_cell.length_b   1.000
_cell.length_c   1.000
_cell.angle_alpha   90.00
_cell.angle_beta   90.00
_cell.angle_gamma   90.00
#
_symmetry.space_group_name_H-M   'P 1'
#
loop_
_entity.id
_entity.type
_entity.pdbx_description
1 polymer ?
#
loop_
_entity_poly.entity_id
_entity_poly.type
_entity_poly.pdbx_seq_one_letter_code
_entity_poly.pdbx_strand_id
1 'polypeptide(L)'
;MLILFLIMPALARADCVVLVHGLARSDASLLVMEEALAYSGYQVVNVSYPSTREPLEKLVLHGLPEAVESCGEQKVHFVTHSMGGILV
;
A
#
# COMPACT_ATOMS: atom_id res chain seq x y z
N MET A 1 34.12 -23.04 17.57
CA MET A 1 33.41 -21.73 17.54
C MET A 1 32.82 -21.44 16.15
N LEU A 2 32.24 -22.43 15.44
CA LEU A 2 31.74 -22.28 14.05
C LEU A 2 30.25 -22.63 13.88
N ILE A 3 29.52 -22.81 14.99
CA ILE A 3 28.12 -23.28 14.97
C ILE A 3 27.13 -22.12 15.19
N LEU A 4 27.59 -20.95 15.64
CA LEU A 4 26.70 -19.86 16.07
C LEU A 4 26.11 -19.01 14.92
N PHE A 5 26.61 -19.13 13.68
CA PHE A 5 26.14 -18.31 12.55
C PHE A 5 24.96 -18.92 11.75
N LEU A 6 24.61 -20.19 11.98
CA LEU A 6 23.62 -20.92 11.17
C LEU A 6 22.16 -20.74 11.63
N ILE A 7 21.91 -19.93 12.66
CA ILE A 7 20.56 -19.74 13.25
C ILE A 7 20.07 -18.30 13.13
N MET A 8 20.64 -17.49 12.22
CA MET A 8 20.04 -16.20 11.90
C MET A 8 18.75 -16.47 11.11
N PRO A 9 17.57 -16.09 11.63
CA PRO A 9 16.36 -16.19 10.84
C PRO A 9 16.56 -15.33 9.59
N ALA A 10 16.17 -15.84 8.43
CA ALA A 10 16.02 -14.98 7.27
C ALA A 10 15.07 -13.85 7.67
N LEU A 11 15.44 -12.60 7.37
CA LEU A 11 14.54 -11.46 7.51
C LEU A 11 13.31 -11.78 6.66
N ALA A 12 12.21 -12.18 7.31
CA ALA A 12 10.92 -12.29 6.66
C ALA A 12 10.56 -10.87 6.21
N ARG A 13 10.62 -10.62 4.90
CA ARG A 13 10.22 -9.34 4.34
C ARG A 13 8.70 -9.27 4.47
N ALA A 14 8.21 -8.27 5.19
CA ALA A 14 6.79 -7.97 5.20
C ALA A 14 6.31 -7.73 3.76
N ASP A 15 5.11 -8.20 3.44
CA ASP A 15 4.44 -7.79 2.19
C ASP A 15 4.00 -6.32 2.32
N CYS A 16 3.76 -5.67 1.18
CA CYS A 16 3.31 -4.29 1.11
C CYS A 16 1.82 -4.21 0.76
N VAL A 17 1.06 -3.33 1.40
CA VAL A 17 -0.35 -3.07 1.08
C VAL A 17 -0.52 -1.62 0.65
N VAL A 18 -1.02 -1.41 -0.57
CA VAL A 18 -1.39 -0.10 -1.08
C VAL A 18 -2.89 0.11 -0.87
N LEU A 19 -3.24 1.17 -0.14
CA LEU A 19 -4.62 1.54 0.14
C LEU A 19 -5.09 2.62 -0.86
N VAL A 20 -6.26 2.39 -1.48
CA VAL A 20 -6.81 3.29 -2.51
C VAL A 20 -8.25 3.66 -2.17
N HIS A 21 -8.49 4.92 -1.80
CA HIS A 21 -9.82 5.41 -1.48
C HIS A 21 -10.72 5.55 -2.73
N GLY A 22 -12.01 5.85 -2.51
CA GLY A 22 -12.99 6.01 -3.59
C GLY A 22 -13.24 7.45 -4.01
N LEU A 23 -14.28 7.64 -4.84
CA LEU A 23 -14.75 8.95 -5.29
C LEU A 23 -15.21 9.84 -4.13
N ALA A 24 -14.83 11.13 -4.16
CA ALA A 24 -15.16 12.12 -3.13
C ALA A 24 -14.67 11.74 -1.72
N ARG A 25 -13.60 10.95 -1.65
CA ARG A 25 -12.89 10.57 -0.43
C ARG A 25 -11.45 11.04 -0.48
N SER A 26 -10.76 10.87 0.65
CA SER A 26 -9.32 10.99 0.82
C SER A 26 -8.75 9.77 1.55
N ASP A 27 -7.43 9.70 1.67
CA ASP A 27 -6.63 8.74 2.43
C ASP A 27 -7.12 8.58 3.89
N ALA A 28 -7.65 9.65 4.48
CA ALA A 28 -8.28 9.64 5.80
C ALA A 28 -9.38 8.57 5.96
N SER A 29 -10.03 8.18 4.85
CA SER A 29 -11.10 7.17 4.85
C SER A 29 -10.62 5.76 5.18
N LEU A 30 -9.30 5.51 5.09
CA LEU A 30 -8.69 4.20 5.28
C LEU A 30 -7.67 4.18 6.44
N LEU A 31 -7.56 5.24 7.25
CA LEU A 31 -6.60 5.31 8.37
C LEU A 31 -6.71 4.16 9.38
N VAL A 32 -7.92 3.73 9.70
CA VAL A 32 -8.13 2.60 10.61
C VAL A 32 -7.59 1.29 10.02
N MET A 33 -7.72 1.12 8.70
CA MET A 33 -7.18 -0.05 7.99
C MET A 33 -5.66 0.03 7.91
N GLU A 34 -5.10 1.22 7.66
CA GLU A 34 -3.67 1.47 7.67
C GLU A 34 -3.03 1.04 8.99
N GLU A 35 -3.57 1.51 10.11
CA GLU A 35 -3.07 1.17 11.44
C GLU A 35 -3.19 -0.33 11.73
N ALA A 36 -4.31 -0.96 11.38
CA ALA A 36 -4.54 -2.39 11.62
C ALA A 36 -3.57 -3.29 10.83
N LEU A 37 -3.28 -2.93 9.58
CA LEU A 37 -2.35 -3.66 8.72
C LEU A 37 -0.90 -3.42 9.14
N ALA A 38 -0.54 -2.19 9.50
CA ALA A 38 0.77 -1.86 10.04
C ALA A 38 1.03 -2.61 11.35
N TYR A 39 0.05 -2.65 12.26
CA TYR A 39 0.12 -3.45 13.49
C TYR A 39 0.28 -4.96 13.22
N SER A 40 -0.28 -5.43 12.09
CA SER A 40 -0.14 -6.82 11.63
C SER A 40 1.20 -7.09 10.92
N GLY A 41 2.08 -6.09 10.83
CA GLY A 41 3.43 -6.22 10.31
C GLY A 41 3.57 -6.02 8.79
N TYR A 42 2.55 -5.49 8.11
CA TYR A 42 2.68 -5.09 6.70
C TYR A 42 3.35 -3.72 6.57
N GLN A 43 4.09 -3.51 5.49
CA GLN A 43 4.32 -2.14 5.02
C GLN A 43 3.02 -1.63 4.41
N VAL A 44 2.58 -0.42 4.76
CA VAL A 44 1.34 0.14 4.23
C VAL A 44 1.61 1.48 3.59
N VAL A 45 0.99 1.72 2.43
CA VAL A 45 1.06 2.99 1.70
C VAL A 45 -0.36 3.46 1.42
N ASN A 46 -0.79 4.52 2.09
CA ASN A 46 -2.13 5.08 1.94
C ASN A 46 -2.13 6.23 0.93
N VAL A 47 -2.68 5.98 -0.26
CA VAL A 47 -2.58 6.90 -1.40
C VAL A 47 -3.63 7.99 -1.29
N SER A 48 -3.18 9.25 -1.36
CA SER A 48 -4.05 10.42 -1.48
C SER A 48 -4.05 10.93 -2.92
N TYR A 49 -5.23 11.05 -3.54
CA TYR A 49 -5.36 11.50 -4.92
C TYR A 49 -6.65 12.33 -5.14
N PRO A 50 -6.70 13.23 -6.15
CA PRO A 50 -7.79 14.19 -6.30
C PRO A 50 -9.03 13.58 -6.96
N SER A 51 -9.70 12.65 -6.27
CA SER A 51 -10.73 11.75 -6.81
C SER A 51 -11.90 12.39 -7.56
N THR A 52 -12.19 13.69 -7.37
CA THR A 52 -13.30 14.40 -8.03
C THR A 52 -12.85 15.40 -9.10
N ARG A 53 -11.55 15.50 -9.38
CA ARG A 53 -11.00 16.63 -10.16
C ARG A 53 -10.41 16.24 -11.51
N GLU A 54 -10.19 14.96 -11.77
CA GLU A 54 -9.56 14.49 -13.00
C GLU A 54 -10.26 13.23 -13.55
N PRO A 55 -10.17 12.96 -14.87
CA PRO A 55 -10.58 11.70 -15.48
C PRO A 55 -9.79 10.48 -14.96
N LEU A 56 -10.37 9.28 -15.06
CA LEU A 56 -9.78 8.04 -14.54
C LEU A 56 -8.35 7.80 -15.04
N GLU A 57 -8.07 8.08 -16.32
CA GLU A 57 -6.77 7.86 -16.96
C GLU A 57 -5.67 8.74 -16.36
N LYS A 58 -6.03 9.89 -15.78
CA LYS A 58 -5.08 10.73 -15.04
C LYS A 58 -5.02 10.35 -13.57
N LEU A 59 -6.15 9.95 -12.97
CA LEU A 59 -6.19 9.55 -11.57
C LEU A 59 -5.24 8.37 -11.28
N VAL A 60 -5.07 7.43 -12.22
CA VAL A 60 -4.10 6.32 -12.06
C VAL A 60 -2.64 6.78 -11.98
N LEU A 61 -2.32 7.98 -12.46
CA LEU A 61 -0.96 8.55 -12.42
C LEU A 61 -0.69 9.33 -11.12
N HIS A 62 -1.71 9.52 -10.28
CA HIS A 62 -1.57 10.26 -9.04
C HIS A 62 -1.25 9.33 -7.87
N GLY A 63 0.03 9.21 -7.54
CA GLY A 63 0.49 8.56 -6.30
C GLY A 63 0.52 7.04 -6.32
N LEU A 64 -0.21 6.38 -7.24
CA LEU A 64 -0.21 4.93 -7.38
C LEU A 64 1.14 4.37 -7.85
N PRO A 65 1.81 4.93 -8.89
CA PRO A 65 3.13 4.48 -9.30
C PRO A 65 4.17 4.62 -8.17
N GLU A 66 4.18 5.77 -7.49
CA GLU A 66 5.08 6.04 -6.37
C GLU A 66 4.79 5.12 -5.18
N ALA A 67 3.52 4.79 -4.92
CA ALA A 67 3.14 3.86 -3.87
C ALA A 67 3.66 2.45 -4.14
N VAL A 68 3.50 1.96 -5.38
CA VAL A 68 4.05 0.66 -5.78
C VAL A 68 5.59 0.67 -5.74
N GLU A 69 6.22 1.75 -6.19
CA GLU A 69 7.69 1.90 -6.11
C GLU A 69 8.18 1.86 -4.66
N SER A 70 7.47 2.50 -3.73
CA SER A 70 7.83 2.51 -2.31
C SER A 70 7.78 1.12 -1.65
N CYS A 71 7.03 0.17 -2.22
CA CYS A 71 7.01 -1.23 -1.78
C CYS A 71 8.31 -1.98 -2.16
N GLY A 72 9.08 -1.48 -3.13
CA GLY A 72 10.28 -2.16 -3.66
C GLY A 72 9.96 -3.55 -4.21
N GLU A 73 10.77 -4.55 -3.86
CA GLU A 73 10.58 -5.93 -4.33
C GLU A 73 9.62 -6.76 -3.46
N GLN A 74 8.88 -6.13 -2.55
CA GLN A 74 7.86 -6.82 -1.75
C GLN A 74 6.70 -7.26 -2.63
N LYS A 75 6.00 -8.33 -2.23
CA LYS A 75 4.71 -8.62 -2.84
C LYS A 75 3.74 -7.49 -2.48
N VAL A 76 3.13 -6.90 -3.51
CA VAL A 76 2.16 -5.81 -3.36
C VAL A 76 0.74 -6.37 -3.35
N HIS A 77 -0.04 -5.97 -2.34
CA HIS A 77 -1.47 -6.19 -2.26
C HIS A 77 -2.20 -4.85 -2.38
N PHE A 78 -3.40 -4.85 -2.94
CA PHE A 78 -4.25 -3.68 -2.99
C PHE A 78 -5.49 -3.88 -2.14
N VAL A 79 -5.81 -2.88 -1.32
CA VAL A 79 -7.10 -2.79 -0.61
C VAL A 79 -7.75 -1.48 -1.01
N THR A 80 -8.97 -1.58 -1.54
CA THR A 80 -9.61 -0.45 -2.20
C THR A 80 -11.03 -0.21 -1.72
N HIS A 81 -11.53 0.99 -1.96
CA HIS A 81 -12.93 1.34 -1.77
C HIS A 81 -13.55 1.88 -3.07
N SER A 82 -14.64 1.25 -3.53
CA SER A 82 -15.44 1.72 -4.68
C SER A 82 -14.56 2.06 -5.90
N MET A 83 -14.56 3.31 -6.38
CA MET A 83 -13.77 3.76 -7.53
C MET A 83 -12.27 3.46 -7.41
N GLY A 84 -11.71 3.36 -6.19
CA GLY A 84 -10.33 2.97 -5.99
C GLY A 84 -10.00 1.60 -6.60
N GLY A 85 -10.97 0.68 -6.64
CA GLY A 85 -10.81 -0.64 -7.27
C GLY A 85 -10.86 -0.63 -8.80
N ILE A 86 -11.25 0.48 -9.42
CA ILE A 86 -11.19 0.67 -10.88
C ILE A 86 -9.80 1.22 -11.28
N LEU A 87 -9.08 1.84 -10.35
CA LEU A 87 -7.78 2.47 -10.61
C LEU A 87 -6.60 1.49 -10.53
N VAL A 88 -6.82 0.26 -10.08
CA VAL A 88 -5.79 -0.76 -9.83
C VAL A 88 -6.02 -2.04 -10.62
#